data_AF-A0A5D4SXW0-F1
#
_entry.id   AF-A0A5D4SXW0-F1
#
_cell.length_a   1.000
_cell.length_b   1.000
_cell.length_c   1.000
_cell.angle_alpha   90.00
_cell.angle_beta   90.00
_cell.angle_gamma   90.00
#
_symmetry.space_group_name_H-M   'P 1'
#
loop_
_entity.id
_entity.type
_entity.pdbx_description
1 polymer ?
#
loop_
_entity_poly.entity_id
_entity_poly.type
_entity_poly.pdbx_seq_one_letter_code
_entity_poly.pdbx_strand_id
1 'polypeptide(L)'
;MKTYKVVNGFTDTKDKNRRYKIGDAYPKGSYKPTDSRIKELSSIHPKHKRIFIEELEQVPVSKEKDVEAEQVSVSNEQDTETEKEAIKKELESLGVSFHPNTGLEKLKSKLEDAKSEQEGKE
;
A
#
# COMPACT_ATOMS: atom_id res chain seq x y z
N MET A 1 -22.17 17.02 5.04
CA MET A 1 -20.74 17.24 4.74
C MET A 1 -20.05 15.90 4.95
N LYS A 2 -19.14 15.51 4.05
CA LYS A 2 -18.35 14.30 4.23
C LYS A 2 -17.24 14.57 5.26
N THR A 3 -16.96 13.58 6.10
CA THR A 3 -15.89 13.65 7.10
C THR A 3 -14.78 12.71 6.65
N TYR A 4 -13.54 13.18 6.77
CA TYR A 4 -12.36 12.45 6.35
C TYR A 4 -11.48 12.17 7.56
N LYS A 5 -10.72 11.06 7.51
CA LYS A 5 -9.69 10.73 8.50
C LYS A 5 -8.33 11.05 7.92
N VAL A 6 -7.50 11.72 8.68
CA VAL A 6 -6.12 12.02 8.27
C VAL A 6 -5.29 10.74 8.39
N VAL A 7 -4.78 10.25 7.27
CA VAL A 7 -3.96 9.02 7.21
C VAL A 7 -2.46 9.32 7.13
N ASN A 8 -2.08 10.48 6.57
CA ASN A 8 -0.72 11.03 6.69
C ASN A 8 -0.78 12.46 7.24
N GLY A 9 0.08 12.80 8.21
CA GLY A 9 0.08 14.13 8.81
C GLY A 9 0.55 15.22 7.85
N PHE A 10 -0.14 16.36 7.82
CA PHE A 10 0.17 17.48 6.93
C PHE A 10 -0.14 18.84 7.58
N THR A 11 0.36 19.90 6.95
CA THR A 11 0.01 21.29 7.30
C THR A 11 -0.89 21.84 6.20
N ASP A 12 -2.11 22.24 6.54
CA ASP A 12 -3.06 22.83 5.60
C ASP A 12 -2.86 24.35 5.55
N THR A 13 -2.27 24.83 4.45
CA THR A 13 -2.03 26.27 4.23
C THR A 13 -3.31 27.05 3.91
N LYS A 14 -4.41 26.36 3.55
CA LYS A 14 -5.73 26.95 3.30
C LYS A 14 -6.58 27.04 4.58
N ASP A 15 -6.33 26.20 5.57
CA ASP A 15 -6.87 26.27 6.94
C ASP A 15 -5.86 26.92 7.91
N LYS A 16 -5.41 28.15 7.60
CA LYS A 16 -4.56 28.97 8.47
C LYS A 16 -3.26 28.30 8.95
N ASN A 17 -2.64 27.46 8.12
CA ASN A 17 -1.47 26.63 8.47
C ASN A 17 -1.75 25.63 9.60
N ARG A 18 -2.99 25.13 9.74
CA ARG A 18 -3.31 24.11 10.73
C ARG A 18 -2.57 22.82 10.42
N ARG A 19 -1.86 22.31 11.42
CA ARG A 19 -1.24 20.99 11.38
C ARG A 19 -2.25 19.91 11.79
N TYR A 20 -2.46 18.94 10.90
CA TYR A 20 -3.27 17.76 11.10
C TYR A 20 -2.35 16.56 11.40
N LYS A 21 -2.69 15.76 12.41
CA LYS A 21 -1.96 14.53 12.76
C LYS A 21 -2.68 13.30 12.21
N ILE A 22 -1.96 12.18 12.07
CA ILE A 22 -2.57 10.89 11.71
C ILE A 22 -3.66 10.55 12.75
N GLY A 23 -4.85 10.21 12.27
CA GLY A 23 -6.03 9.96 13.09
C GLY A 23 -6.92 11.18 13.40
N ASP A 24 -6.50 12.42 13.10
CA ASP A 24 -7.38 13.59 13.20
C ASP A 24 -8.56 13.47 12.22
N ALA A 25 -9.71 14.06 12.59
CA ALA A 25 -10.81 14.30 11.67
C ALA A 25 -10.56 15.57 10.83
N TYR A 26 -10.85 15.49 9.53
CA TYR A 26 -10.77 16.59 8.57
C TYR A 26 -12.12 16.79 7.86
N PRO A 27 -12.58 18.04 7.65
CA PRO A 27 -12.02 19.29 8.18
C PRO A 27 -12.31 19.48 9.68
N LYS A 28 -11.48 20.26 10.38
CA LYS A 28 -11.62 20.48 11.83
C LYS A 28 -12.32 21.80 12.15
N GLY A 29 -13.38 21.74 12.95
CA GLY A 29 -14.19 22.90 13.33
C GLY A 29 -15.05 23.43 12.18
N SER A 30 -15.13 24.74 12.03
CA SER A 30 -15.97 25.40 11.00
C SER A 30 -15.30 25.55 9.63
N TYR A 31 -14.11 24.98 9.41
CA TYR A 31 -13.40 25.06 8.13
C TYR A 31 -14.16 24.26 7.05
N LYS A 32 -14.34 24.87 5.88
CA LYS A 32 -14.96 24.24 4.70
C LYS A 32 -13.94 24.17 3.56
N PRO A 33 -13.29 23.03 3.34
CA PRO A 33 -12.42 22.81 2.17
C PRO A 33 -13.25 22.82 0.89
N THR A 34 -12.64 23.20 -0.22
CA THR A 34 -13.21 23.03 -1.55
C THR A 34 -13.02 21.59 -2.04
N ASP A 35 -13.86 21.13 -2.96
CA ASP A 35 -13.77 19.77 -3.53
C ASP A 35 -12.41 19.50 -4.20
N SER A 36 -11.80 20.52 -4.81
CA SER A 36 -10.43 20.45 -5.33
C SER A 36 -9.39 20.20 -4.23
N ARG A 37 -9.55 20.82 -3.05
CA ARG A 37 -8.67 20.58 -1.89
C ARG A 37 -8.90 19.21 -1.26
N ILE A 38 -10.14 18.72 -1.23
CA ILE A 38 -10.44 17.33 -0.87
C ILE A 38 -9.72 16.39 -1.82
N LYS A 39 -9.91 16.55 -3.14
CA LYS A 39 -9.31 15.68 -4.16
C LYS A 39 -7.77 15.72 -4.15
N GLU A 40 -7.16 16.85 -3.84
CA GLU A 40 -5.70 16.98 -3.69
C GLU A 40 -5.16 16.24 -2.45
N LEU A 41 -5.96 16.19 -1.37
CA LEU A 41 -5.59 15.51 -0.12
C LEU A 41 -5.99 14.02 -0.11
N SER A 42 -7.04 13.63 -0.82
CA SER A 42 -7.51 12.24 -0.97
C SER A 42 -6.90 11.52 -2.17
N SER A 43 -6.13 12.23 -3.01
CA SER A 43 -5.35 11.65 -4.10
C SER A 43 -3.86 11.70 -3.78
N ILE A 44 -3.07 10.96 -4.55
CA ILE A 44 -1.64 10.79 -4.35
C ILE A 44 -0.93 12.12 -4.67
N HIS A 45 -0.46 12.81 -3.63
CA HIS A 45 0.15 14.12 -3.82
C HIS A 45 1.47 14.04 -4.61
N PRO A 46 1.66 14.80 -5.70
CA PRO A 46 2.75 14.57 -6.66
C PRO A 46 4.16 14.65 -6.04
N LYS A 47 4.36 15.54 -5.06
CA LYS A 47 5.62 15.74 -4.32
C LYS A 47 5.85 14.73 -3.18
N HIS A 48 4.79 14.22 -2.58
CA HIS A 48 4.87 13.40 -1.35
C HIS A 48 4.53 11.92 -1.60
N LYS A 49 4.03 11.59 -2.80
CA LYS A 49 3.70 10.24 -3.29
C LYS A 49 2.79 9.45 -2.33
N ARG A 50 1.93 10.16 -1.59
CA ARG A 50 1.01 9.61 -0.58
C ARG A 50 -0.28 10.42 -0.55
N ILE A 51 -1.37 9.77 -0.13
CA ILE A 51 -2.63 10.43 0.25
C ILE A 51 -2.51 11.00 1.67
N PHE A 52 -3.23 12.07 1.98
CA PHE A 52 -3.23 12.73 3.29
C PHE A 52 -4.51 12.47 4.08
N ILE A 53 -5.66 12.40 3.41
CA ILE A 53 -6.95 12.11 4.03
C ILE A 53 -7.65 10.96 3.29
N GLU A 54 -8.45 10.20 4.02
CA GLU A 54 -9.29 9.11 3.51
C GLU A 54 -10.74 9.39 3.86
N GLU A 55 -11.68 9.03 2.98
CA GLU A 55 -13.10 9.26 3.22
C GLU A 55 -13.66 8.24 4.23
N LEU A 56 -14.28 8.73 5.31
CA LEU A 56 -14.94 7.85 6.28
C LEU A 56 -16.33 7.46 5.77
N GLU A 57 -16.38 6.69 4.69
CA GLU A 57 -17.60 6.00 4.29
C GLU A 57 -17.93 4.90 5.32
N GLN A 58 -19.17 4.90 5.80
CA GLN A 58 -19.72 3.81 6.58
C GLN A 58 -19.99 2.65 5.61
N VAL A 59 -19.00 1.77 5.49
CA VAL A 59 -18.93 0.61 4.59
C VAL A 59 -20.19 -0.28 4.63
N PRO A 60 -20.59 -0.90 3.49
CA PRO A 60 -19.87 -2.08 3.03
C PRO A 60 -19.59 -2.20 1.51
N VAL A 61 -18.31 -2.48 1.22
CA VAL A 61 -17.71 -3.36 0.17
C VAL A 61 -18.31 -3.38 -1.26
N SER A 62 -17.38 -3.29 -2.24
CA SER A 62 -17.46 -3.71 -3.67
C SER A 62 -17.79 -2.63 -4.71
N LYS A 63 -16.79 -2.21 -5.50
CA LYS A 63 -16.61 -2.65 -6.91
C LYS A 63 -15.37 -2.05 -7.58
N GLU A 64 -14.73 -2.88 -8.40
CA GLU A 64 -13.59 -2.57 -9.28
C GLU A 64 -14.04 -1.85 -10.58
N LYS A 65 -13.06 -1.54 -11.45
CA LYS A 65 -13.12 -1.07 -12.87
C LYS A 65 -13.07 0.47 -13.09
N ASP A 66 -12.29 1.01 -14.04
CA ASP A 66 -11.20 0.44 -14.87
C ASP A 66 -10.26 1.55 -15.41
N VAL A 67 -9.18 1.14 -16.09
CA VAL A 67 -8.05 1.89 -16.71
C VAL A 67 -8.44 2.98 -17.74
N GLU A 68 -7.58 3.84 -18.30
CA GLU A 68 -6.11 3.84 -18.57
C GLU A 68 -5.60 5.32 -18.58
N ALA A 69 -4.36 5.76 -18.80
CA ALA A 69 -3.04 5.22 -19.24
C ALA A 69 -1.94 6.22 -18.72
N GLU A 70 -0.61 6.08 -18.80
CA GLU A 70 0.40 5.03 -19.04
C GLU A 70 1.79 5.68 -18.77
N GLN A 71 2.89 5.02 -18.36
CA GLN A 71 3.14 3.91 -17.43
C GLN A 71 4.59 4.08 -16.91
N VAL A 72 4.82 4.19 -15.60
CA VAL A 72 6.06 3.69 -14.94
C VAL A 72 5.68 3.17 -13.56
N SER A 73 6.12 1.95 -13.26
CA SER A 73 5.88 1.17 -12.04
C SER A 73 6.19 1.89 -10.72
N VAL A 74 5.49 1.55 -9.63
CA VAL A 74 5.86 0.45 -8.71
C VAL A 74 4.60 -0.04 -7.98
N SER A 75 4.49 -1.36 -7.82
CA SER A 75 3.30 -2.07 -7.34
C SER A 75 3.19 -2.17 -5.81
N ASN A 76 1.93 -2.18 -5.34
CA ASN A 76 1.38 -3.10 -4.33
C ASN A 76 2.35 -3.64 -3.24
N GLU A 77 2.43 -2.94 -2.10
CA GLU A 77 3.34 -3.27 -0.97
C GLU A 77 2.68 -4.13 0.13
N GLN A 78 1.59 -4.87 -0.17
CA GLN A 78 0.88 -5.68 0.84
C GLN A 78 0.71 -7.17 0.48
N ASP A 79 0.98 -7.57 -0.76
CA ASP A 79 0.87 -8.97 -1.23
C ASP A 79 2.20 -9.74 -1.13
N THR A 80 3.31 -9.02 -0.89
CA THR A 80 4.67 -9.57 -0.98
C THR A 80 5.18 -10.20 0.32
N GLU A 81 4.65 -9.83 1.48
CA GLU A 81 5.12 -10.39 2.77
C GLU A 81 4.61 -11.83 2.99
N THR A 82 3.31 -12.06 2.76
CA THR A 82 2.67 -13.39 2.84
C THR A 82 3.28 -14.39 1.87
N GLU A 83 3.50 -13.97 0.62
CA GLU A 83 4.12 -14.83 -0.40
C GLU A 83 5.58 -15.18 -0.01
N LYS A 84 6.33 -14.21 0.51
CA LYS A 84 7.70 -14.41 0.99
C LYS A 84 7.78 -15.37 2.17
N GLU A 85 6.83 -15.34 3.10
CA GLU A 85 6.77 -16.29 4.22
C GLU A 85 6.42 -17.71 3.76
N ALA A 86 5.46 -17.86 2.84
CA ALA A 86 5.11 -19.17 2.27
C ALA A 86 6.33 -19.83 1.59
N ILE A 87 7.06 -19.08 0.76
CA ILE A 87 8.25 -19.59 0.06
C ILE A 87 9.37 -19.96 1.05
N LYS A 88 9.62 -19.14 2.07
CA LYS A 88 10.61 -19.44 3.11
C LYS A 88 10.30 -20.76 3.82
N LYS A 89 9.03 -20.96 4.19
CA LYS A 89 8.58 -22.17 4.88
C LYS A 89 8.75 -23.42 4.02
N GLU A 90 8.48 -23.33 2.72
CA GLU A 90 8.64 -24.47 1.81
C GLU A 90 10.12 -24.76 1.53
N LEU A 91 10.97 -23.74 1.34
CA LEU A 91 12.43 -23.90 1.25
C LEU A 91 13.02 -24.58 2.49
N GLU A 92 12.57 -24.20 3.68
CA GLU A 92 13.01 -24.83 4.94
C GLU A 92 12.55 -26.29 5.03
N SER A 93 11.33 -26.60 4.58
CA SER A 93 10.81 -27.97 4.47
C SER A 93 11.57 -28.83 3.45
N LEU A 94 12.15 -28.21 2.42
CA LEU A 94 13.03 -28.85 1.43
C LEU A 94 14.50 -28.92 1.89
N GLY A 95 14.82 -28.42 3.10
CA GLY A 95 16.19 -28.38 3.63
C GLY A 95 17.12 -27.35 2.97
N VAL A 96 16.56 -26.41 2.19
CA VAL A 96 17.33 -25.43 1.40
C VAL A 96 17.63 -24.19 2.24
N SER A 97 18.93 -23.91 2.44
CA SER A 97 19.35 -22.73 3.20
C SER A 97 19.16 -21.42 2.43
N PHE A 98 18.61 -20.41 3.11
CA PHE A 98 18.44 -19.06 2.60
C PHE A 98 18.80 -18.00 3.67
N HIS A 99 19.11 -16.79 3.23
CA HIS A 99 19.42 -15.69 4.15
C HIS A 99 18.11 -14.99 4.56
N PRO A 100 17.92 -14.57 5.82
CA PRO A 100 16.63 -13.99 6.28
C PRO A 100 16.22 -12.73 5.49
N ASN A 101 17.22 -11.96 5.04
CA ASN A 101 17.10 -10.75 4.23
C ASN A 101 17.13 -11.00 2.70
N THR A 102 16.98 -12.23 2.22
CA THR A 102 16.85 -12.51 0.78
C THR A 102 15.54 -11.88 0.24
N GLY A 103 15.59 -11.31 -0.96
CA GLY A 103 14.43 -10.77 -1.67
C GLY A 103 13.50 -11.86 -2.21
N LEU A 104 12.23 -11.53 -2.42
CA LEU A 104 11.17 -12.45 -2.84
C LEU A 104 11.53 -13.19 -4.14
N GLU A 105 12.01 -12.49 -5.16
CA GLU A 105 12.39 -13.07 -6.46
C GLU A 105 13.47 -14.16 -6.32
N LYS A 106 14.48 -13.91 -5.47
CA LYS A 106 15.56 -14.89 -5.20
C LYS A 106 15.11 -16.07 -4.34
N LEU A 107 14.05 -15.90 -3.55
CA LEU A 107 13.42 -17.00 -2.82
C LEU A 107 12.56 -17.85 -3.77
N LYS A 108 11.83 -17.22 -4.71
CA LYS A 108 11.06 -17.92 -5.75
C LYS A 108 11.95 -18.81 -6.63
N SER A 109 13.03 -18.27 -7.20
CA SER A 109 13.94 -19.07 -8.03
C SER A 109 14.50 -20.26 -7.23
N LYS A 110 15.01 -20.05 -6.02
CA LYS A 110 15.49 -21.15 -5.17
C LYS A 110 14.44 -22.24 -4.91
N LEU A 111 13.16 -21.89 -4.82
CA LEU A 111 12.09 -22.85 -4.59
C LEU A 111 11.77 -23.64 -5.87
N GLU A 112 11.84 -23.00 -7.02
CA GLU A 112 11.66 -23.63 -8.34
C GLU A 112 12.80 -24.60 -8.67
N ASP A 113 14.06 -24.15 -8.50
CA ASP A 113 15.27 -25.00 -8.60
C ASP A 113 15.15 -26.24 -7.68
N ALA A 114 14.78 -26.03 -6.41
CA ALA A 114 14.67 -27.13 -5.43
C ALA A 114 13.53 -28.10 -5.74
N LYS A 115 12.40 -27.64 -6.28
CA LYS A 115 11.30 -28.52 -6.72
C LYS A 115 11.68 -29.33 -7.95
N SER A 116 12.31 -28.69 -8.95
CA SER A 116 12.77 -29.34 -10.18
C SER A 116 13.78 -30.47 -9.88
N GLU A 117 14.68 -30.26 -8.91
CA GLU A 117 15.68 -31.29 -8.52
C GLU A 117 15.09 -32.45 -7.68
N GLN A 118 13.87 -32.30 -7.13
CA GLN A 118 13.13 -33.41 -6.51
C GLN A 118 12.33 -34.22 -7.54
N GLU A 119 11.76 -33.58 -8.57
CA GLU A 119 10.97 -34.24 -9.62
C GLU A 119 11.84 -35.04 -10.61
N GLY A 120 13.13 -34.71 -10.73
CA GLY A 120 14.10 -35.42 -11.58
C GLY A 120 14.69 -36.73 -11.02
N LYS A 121 14.13 -37.29 -9.93
CA LYS A 121 14.57 -38.57 -9.32
C LYS A 121 13.41 -39.58 -9.23
N GLU A 122 13.00 -40.07 -10.40
CA GLU A 122 12.31 -41.36 -10.57
C GLU A 122 13.25 -42.37 -11.25
#